data_AF-A0AAE1YPT4-F1
#
_entry.id   AF-A0AAE1YPT4-F1
#
_cell.length_a   1.000
_cell.length_b   1.000
_cell.length_c   1.000
_cell.angle_alpha   90.00
_cell.angle_beta   90.00
_cell.angle_gamma   90.00
#
_symmetry.space_group_name_H-M   'P 1'
#
loop_
_entity.id
_entity.type
_entity.pdbx_description
1 polymer ?
#
loop_
_entity_poly.entity_id
_entity_poly.type
_entity_poly.pdbx_seq_one_letter_code
_entity_poly.pdbx_strand_id
1 'polypeptide(L)'
;MSHRETLKSLRPIEPFDLESGLSLAPRVKLNLTIHRADKTVSQSNDEAQRSLIDYLKTSHSISVVEEDIKVFKYRDLKKRKREDPVARGSLVVLDLGFLSKRLALSGEDGVEKEFLEWRKGVVAEMDGMELNLEA
;
A
#
# COMPACT_ATOMS: atom_id res chain seq x y z
N MET A 1 -6.45 24.43 24.01
CA MET A 1 -6.49 23.00 23.66
C MET A 1 -5.37 22.75 22.67
N SER A 2 -4.36 21.97 23.04
CA SER A 2 -3.17 21.77 22.19
C SER A 2 -3.52 20.79 21.06
N HIS A 3 -3.28 21.14 19.79
CA HIS A 3 -3.49 20.24 18.63
C HIS A 3 -2.84 18.85 18.80
N ARG A 4 -1.82 18.77 19.65
CA ARG A 4 -1.07 17.53 19.91
C ARG A 4 -1.85 16.51 20.74
N GLU A 5 -2.84 16.95 21.51
CA GLU A 5 -3.72 16.08 22.31
C GLU A 5 -4.80 15.47 21.41
N THR A 6 -5.34 16.24 20.47
CA THR A 6 -6.35 15.81 19.50
C THR A 6 -5.82 14.74 18.54
N LEU A 7 -4.56 14.84 18.11
CA LEU A 7 -3.94 13.84 17.24
C LEU A 7 -3.84 12.44 17.88
N LYS A 8 -3.79 12.37 19.22
CA LYS A 8 -3.72 11.09 19.95
C LYS A 8 -5.06 10.38 20.07
N SER A 9 -6.18 11.08 19.85
CA SER A 9 -7.53 10.50 19.92
C SER A 9 -8.13 10.22 18.55
N LEU A 10 -7.43 10.52 17.46
CA LEU A 10 -7.94 10.28 16.12
C LEU A 10 -7.94 8.79 15.80
N ARG A 11 -9.06 8.30 15.29
CA ARG A 11 -9.14 6.92 14.81
C ARG A 11 -8.33 6.76 13.51
N PRO A 12 -7.77 5.57 13.24
CA PRO A 12 -6.86 5.35 12.11
C PRO A 12 -7.44 5.63 10.72
N ILE A 13 -8.77 5.63 10.57
CA ILE A 13 -9.48 5.88 9.30
C ILE A 13 -10.32 7.17 9.33
N GLU A 14 -10.18 7.99 10.39
CA GLU A 14 -10.93 9.24 10.52
C GLU A 14 -10.15 10.42 9.93
N PRO A 15 -10.79 11.28 9.13
CA PRO A 15 -10.15 12.49 8.62
C PRO A 15 -9.89 13.49 9.75
N PHE A 16 -8.85 14.31 9.58
CA PHE A 16 -8.50 15.37 10.52
C PHE A 16 -8.75 16.75 9.91
N ASP A 17 -9.72 17.47 10.45
CA ASP A 17 -10.07 18.81 9.98
C ASP A 17 -9.09 19.86 10.51
N LEU A 18 -8.59 20.69 9.59
CA LEU A 18 -7.73 21.83 9.84
C LEU A 18 -8.58 23.09 9.99
N GLU A 19 -8.12 24.04 10.80
CA GLU A 19 -8.78 25.35 11.00
C GLU A 19 -8.93 26.15 9.70
N SER A 20 -8.14 25.84 8.66
CA SER A 20 -8.23 26.45 7.34
C SER A 20 -9.44 25.99 6.51
N GLY A 21 -10.31 25.13 7.05
CA GLY A 21 -11.42 24.50 6.33
C GLY A 21 -11.00 23.38 5.38
N LEU A 22 -9.76 22.91 5.50
CA LEU A 22 -9.22 21.75 4.77
C LEU A 22 -9.26 20.52 5.66
N SER A 23 -9.35 19.33 5.08
CA SER A 23 -9.33 18.08 5.84
C SER A 23 -8.20 17.16 5.37
N LEU A 24 -7.49 16.56 6.31
CA LEU A 24 -6.46 15.56 6.04
C LEU A 24 -7.08 14.17 6.06
N ALA A 25 -7.20 13.57 4.88
CA ALA A 25 -7.65 12.19 4.77
C ALA A 25 -6.53 11.21 5.20
N PRO A 26 -6.87 10.16 5.97
CA PRO A 26 -5.92 9.11 6.31
C PRO A 26 -5.56 8.31 5.06
N ARG A 27 -4.31 7.83 5.01
CA ARG A 27 -3.80 7.05 3.87
C ARG A 27 -2.78 6.02 4.34
N VAL A 28 -2.71 4.92 3.62
CA VAL A 28 -1.68 3.89 3.83
C VAL A 28 -0.73 3.89 2.65
N LYS A 29 0.57 3.99 2.92
CA LYS A 29 1.61 3.88 1.90
C LYS A 29 2.35 2.56 2.04
N LEU A 30 2.31 1.75 0.99
CA LEU A 30 3.10 0.53 0.83
C LEU A 30 4.33 0.86 -0.02
N ASN A 31 5.51 0.50 0.48
CA ASN A 31 6.75 0.63 -0.30
C ASN A 31 7.07 -0.73 -0.90
N LEU A 32 7.34 -0.75 -2.20
CA LEU A 32 7.57 -1.96 -2.96
C LEU A 32 9.04 -2.03 -3.35
N THR A 33 9.62 -3.20 -3.23
CA THR A 33 10.95 -3.51 -3.78
C THR A 33 10.77 -4.65 -4.77
N ILE A 34 11.11 -4.41 -6.03
CA ILE A 34 10.85 -5.35 -7.11
C ILE A 34 12.16 -6.03 -7.49
N HIS A 35 12.17 -7.35 -7.42
CA HIS A 35 13.26 -8.19 -7.88
C HIS A 35 12.84 -8.88 -9.18
N ARG A 36 13.82 -9.23 -10.03
CA ARG A 36 13.55 -10.04 -11.22
C ARG A 36 13.72 -11.51 -10.86
N ALA A 37 12.78 -12.37 -11.27
CA ALA A 37 12.94 -13.81 -11.12
C ALA A 37 14.11 -14.33 -12.00
N ASP A 38 14.17 -13.84 -13.25
CA ASP A 38 15.24 -14.11 -14.22
C ASP A 38 15.68 -12.84 -14.97
N LYS A 39 16.85 -12.89 -15.61
CA LYS A 39 17.38 -11.84 -16.49
C LYS A 39 16.62 -11.74 -17.82
N THR A 40 15.90 -12.78 -18.23
CA THR A 40 15.13 -12.81 -19.48
C THR A 40 13.75 -12.19 -19.37
N VAL A 41 13.19 -12.06 -18.15
CA VAL A 41 11.87 -11.47 -17.93
C VAL A 41 11.90 -10.00 -18.30
N SER A 42 11.08 -9.64 -19.30
CA SER A 42 10.90 -8.26 -19.70
C SER A 42 10.20 -7.51 -18.57
N GLN A 43 10.63 -6.28 -18.30
CA GLN A 43 10.11 -5.49 -17.18
C GLN A 43 8.98 -4.57 -17.67
N SER A 44 7.88 -5.14 -18.15
CA SER A 44 6.66 -4.35 -18.39
C SER A 44 6.16 -3.85 -17.03
N ASN A 45 6.26 -2.54 -16.79
CA ASN A 45 5.78 -1.96 -15.53
C ASN A 45 4.26 -1.99 -15.48
N ASP A 46 3.61 -1.77 -16.62
CA ASP A 46 2.17 -1.54 -16.71
C ASP A 46 1.38 -2.82 -16.36
N GLU A 47 1.83 -3.99 -16.83
CA GLU A 47 1.22 -5.28 -16.49
C GLU A 47 1.38 -5.60 -15.00
N ALA A 48 2.59 -5.41 -14.45
CA ALA A 48 2.84 -5.62 -13.02
C ALA A 48 1.96 -4.70 -12.15
N GLN A 49 1.78 -3.44 -12.57
CA GLN A 49 0.89 -2.49 -11.88
C GLN A 49 -0.56 -2.95 -11.93
N ARG A 50 -1.06 -3.36 -13.11
CA ARG A 50 -2.43 -3.85 -13.28
C ARG A 50 -2.69 -5.13 -12.48
N SER A 51 -1.80 -6.12 -12.54
CA SER A 51 -1.91 -7.34 -11.76
C SER A 51 -1.90 -7.06 -10.25
N LEU A 52 -1.09 -6.09 -9.80
CA LEU A 52 -1.10 -5.68 -8.40
C LEU A 52 -2.43 -5.01 -8.01
N ILE A 53 -2.97 -4.12 -8.85
CA ILE A 53 -4.28 -3.49 -8.61
C ILE A 53 -5.37 -4.56 -8.53
N ASP A 54 -5.39 -5.50 -9.47
CA ASP A 54 -6.38 -6.57 -9.51
C ASP A 54 -6.28 -7.48 -8.28
N TYR A 55 -5.06 -7.86 -7.88
CA TYR A 55 -4.82 -8.62 -6.65
C TYR A 55 -5.35 -7.91 -5.40
N LEU A 56 -5.04 -6.61 -5.25
CA LEU A 56 -5.49 -5.82 -4.12
C LEU A 56 -7.02 -5.69 -4.07
N LYS A 57 -7.64 -5.52 -5.24
CA LYS A 57 -9.09 -5.43 -5.36
C LYS A 57 -9.77 -6.75 -5.04
N THR A 58 -9.27 -7.86 -5.59
CA THR A 58 -9.89 -9.19 -5.47
C THR A 58 -9.64 -9.84 -4.12
N SER A 59 -8.41 -9.77 -3.61
CA SER A 59 -7.99 -10.47 -2.39
C SER A 59 -8.20 -9.63 -1.13
N HIS A 60 -8.07 -8.31 -1.24
CA HIS A 60 -8.09 -7.40 -0.09
C HIS A 60 -9.24 -6.39 -0.08
N SER A 61 -10.07 -6.37 -1.13
CA SER A 61 -11.10 -5.32 -1.33
C SER A 61 -10.53 -3.89 -1.31
N ILE A 62 -9.25 -3.74 -1.65
CA ILE A 62 -8.54 -2.46 -1.70
C ILE A 62 -8.65 -1.90 -3.12
N SER A 63 -9.26 -0.73 -3.25
CA SER A 63 -9.36 -0.02 -4.54
C SER A 63 -8.20 0.97 -4.70
N VAL A 64 -7.50 0.89 -5.84
CA VAL A 64 -6.35 1.73 -6.17
C VAL A 64 -6.43 2.10 -7.64
N VAL A 65 -6.14 3.35 -7.97
CA VAL A 65 -5.99 3.82 -9.36
C VAL A 65 -4.53 3.75 -9.81
N GLU A 66 -4.27 3.62 -11.11
CA GLU A 66 -2.90 3.44 -11.63
C GLU A 66 -1.94 4.58 -11.21
N GLU A 67 -2.46 5.81 -11.08
CA GLU A 67 -1.69 7.00 -10.71
C GLU A 67 -1.16 6.98 -9.26
N ASP A 68 -1.82 6.22 -8.39
CA ASP A 68 -1.43 6.04 -6.99
C ASP A 68 -0.31 5.01 -6.83
N ILE A 69 0.06 4.32 -7.91
CA ILE A 69 1.21 3.42 -7.98
C ILE A 69 2.33 4.09 -8.76
N LYS A 70 3.47 4.28 -8.09
CA LYS A 70 4.68 4.84 -8.69
C LYS A 70 5.76 3.78 -8.70
N VAL A 71 6.26 3.43 -9.88
CA VAL A 71 7.39 2.49 -10.04
C VAL A 71 8.56 3.19 -10.71
N PHE A 72 9.73 3.13 -10.06
CA PHE A 72 10.97 3.72 -10.54
C PHE A 72 11.98 2.61 -10.81
N LYS A 73 12.32 2.41 -12.09
CA LYS A 73 13.37 1.47 -12.49
C LYS A 73 14.75 2.01 -12.11
N TYR A 74 15.61 1.13 -11.62
CA TYR A 74 17.00 1.50 -11.42
C TYR A 74 17.75 1.57 -12.76
N ARG A 75 18.70 2.49 -12.85
CA ARG A 75 19.62 2.59 -13.99
C ARG A 75 20.58 1.39 -14.00
N ASP A 76 21.14 1.09 -15.16
CA ASP A 76 22.19 0.07 -15.36
C ASP A 76 21.83 -1.33 -14.88
N LEU A 77 20.65 -1.83 -15.25
CA LEU A 77 20.16 -3.17 -14.91
C LEU A 77 21.11 -4.32 -15.29
N LYS A 78 22.02 -4.11 -16.26
CA LYS A 78 23.01 -5.10 -16.70
C LYS A 78 24.18 -5.26 -15.70
N LYS A 79 24.45 -4.26 -14.87
CA LYS A 79 25.53 -4.27 -13.86
C LYS A 79 25.05 -4.77 -12.50
N ARG A 80 23.75 -4.93 -12.32
CA ARG A 80 23.13 -5.41 -11.08
C ARG A 80 23.25 -6.92 -10.97
N LYS A 81 23.45 -7.41 -9.75
CA LYS A 81 23.42 -8.84 -9.45
C LYS A 81 21.99 -9.38 -9.57
N ARG A 82 21.83 -10.70 -9.46
CA ARG A 82 20.51 -11.35 -9.63
C ARG A 82 19.59 -11.01 -8.45
N GLU A 83 20.16 -11.01 -7.26
CA GLU A 83 19.52 -10.69 -5.98
C GLU A 83 19.22 -9.20 -5.82
N ASP A 84 19.89 -8.34 -6.59
CA ASP A 84 19.70 -6.90 -6.49
C ASP A 84 18.32 -6.48 -7.01
N PRO A 85 17.64 -5.55 -6.34
CA PRO A 85 16.37 -5.04 -6.82
C PRO A 85 16.53 -4.31 -8.15
N VAL A 86 15.51 -4.42 -9.00
CA VAL A 86 15.48 -3.82 -10.34
C VAL A 86 14.65 -2.56 -10.41
N ALA A 87 13.67 -2.44 -9.51
CA ALA A 87 12.87 -1.25 -9.35
C ALA A 87 12.48 -1.08 -7.89
N ARG A 88 12.13 0.17 -7.55
CA ARG A 88 11.45 0.51 -6.31
C ARG A 88 10.11 1.10 -6.65
N GLY A 89 9.11 0.81 -5.85
CA GLY A 89 7.78 1.37 -6.03
C GLY A 89 7.19 1.91 -4.75
N SER A 90 6.12 2.65 -4.90
CA SER A 90 5.21 2.95 -3.80
C SER A 90 3.78 2.94 -4.30
N LEU A 91 2.93 2.37 -3.47
CA LEU A 91 1.48 2.33 -3.63
C LEU A 91 0.87 3.14 -2.50
N VAL A 92 -0.09 4.01 -2.81
CA VAL A 92 -0.87 4.74 -1.81
C VAL A 92 -2.33 4.27 -1.86
N VAL A 93 -2.85 3.84 -0.72
CA VAL A 93 -4.26 3.54 -0.54
C VAL A 93 -4.90 4.74 0.15
N LEU A 94 -5.81 5.41 -0.57
CA LEU A 94 -6.55 6.56 -0.09
C LEU A 94 -7.92 6.17 0.48
N ASP A 95 -8.60 5.21 -0.14
CA ASP A 95 -9.88 4.71 0.33
C ASP A 95 -9.68 3.58 1.36
N LEU A 96 -9.81 3.93 2.64
CA LEU A 96 -9.81 2.99 3.76
C LEU A 96 -11.23 2.60 4.20
N GLY A 97 -12.26 2.99 3.43
CA GLY A 97 -13.66 2.74 3.75
C GLY A 97 -14.02 1.26 3.85
N PHE A 98 -13.30 0.38 3.13
CA PHE A 98 -13.48 -1.07 3.23
C PHE A 98 -13.19 -1.62 4.63
N LEU A 99 -12.37 -0.93 5.44
CA LEU A 99 -12.07 -1.30 6.82
C LEU A 99 -13.17 -0.89 7.79
N SER A 100 -14.09 -0.01 7.41
CA SER A 100 -15.11 0.53 8.32
C SER A 100 -15.92 -0.56 9.03
N LYS A 101 -16.40 -1.58 8.30
CA LYS A 101 -17.15 -2.71 8.87
C LYS A 101 -16.30 -3.53 9.82
N ARG A 102 -15.03 -3.77 9.47
CA ARG A 102 -14.08 -4.55 10.27
C ARG A 102 -13.75 -3.82 11.58
N LEU A 103 -13.52 -2.51 11.51
CA LEU A 103 -13.21 -1.67 12.67
C LEU A 103 -14.45 -1.40 13.54
N ALA A 104 -15.66 -1.35 12.97
CA ALA A 104 -16.90 -1.16 13.73
C ALA A 104 -17.23 -2.34 14.67
N LEU A 105 -16.71 -3.53 14.38
CA LEU A 105 -16.82 -4.70 15.27
C LEU A 105 -15.83 -4.65 16.44
N SER A 106 -14.82 -3.79 16.34
CA SER A 106 -13.85 -3.58 17.40
C SER A 106 -14.38 -2.53 18.37
N GLY A 107 -14.36 -2.81 19.68
CA GLY A 107 -14.62 -1.76 20.69
C GLY A 107 -13.61 -0.61 20.56
N GLU A 108 -13.84 0.53 21.24
CA GLU A 108 -13.01 1.73 21.12
C GLU A 108 -11.49 1.45 21.25
N ASP A 109 -11.09 0.64 22.22
CA ASP A 109 -9.68 0.26 22.44
C ASP A 109 -9.15 -0.79 21.43
N GLY A 110 -10.04 -1.46 20.70
CA GLY A 110 -9.70 -2.52 19.74
C GLY A 110 -9.42 -2.03 18.32
N VAL A 111 -9.92 -0.85 17.96
CA VAL A 111 -9.84 -0.31 16.59
C VAL A 111 -8.39 -0.16 16.12
N GLU A 112 -7.52 0.39 16.97
CA GLU A 112 -6.11 0.58 16.62
C GLU A 112 -5.37 -0.75 16.43
N LYS A 113 -5.67 -1.72 17.31
CA LYS A 113 -5.11 -3.07 17.23
C LYS A 113 -5.55 -3.78 15.94
N GLU A 114 -6.85 -3.75 15.63
CA GLU A 114 -7.40 -4.38 14.45
C GLU A 114 -6.85 -3.76 13.15
N PHE A 115 -6.72 -2.44 13.12
CA PHE A 115 -6.09 -1.73 12.00
C PHE A 115 -4.62 -2.15 11.83
N LEU A 116 -3.87 -2.25 12.94
CA LEU A 116 -2.48 -2.68 12.90
C LEU A 116 -2.33 -4.15 12.47
N GLU A 117 -3.23 -5.02 12.92
CA GLU A 117 -3.27 -6.42 12.51
C GLU A 117 -3.60 -6.58 11.03
N TRP A 118 -4.60 -5.86 10.52
CA TRP A 118 -4.87 -5.78 9.09
C TRP A 118 -3.64 -5.33 8.31
N ARG A 119 -3.02 -4.21 8.72
CA ARG A 119 -1.84 -3.65 8.05
C ARG A 119 -0.69 -4.66 8.01
N LYS A 120 -0.46 -5.38 9.11
CA LYS A 120 0.56 -6.44 9.18
C LYS A 120 0.21 -7.62 8.28
N GLY A 121 -1.06 -8.03 8.23
CA GLY A 121 -1.55 -9.10 7.37
C GLY A 121 -1.29 -8.82 5.89
N VAL A 122 -1.67 -7.63 5.41
CA VAL A 122 -1.40 -7.22 4.01
C VAL A 122 0.09 -7.27 3.68
N VAL A 123 0.94 -6.76 4.57
CA VAL A 123 2.40 -6.81 4.36
C VAL A 123 2.91 -8.25 4.34
N ALA A 124 2.47 -9.09 5.27
CA ALA A 124 2.91 -10.48 5.36
C ALA A 124 2.47 -11.32 4.14
N GLU A 125 1.29 -11.06 3.58
CA GLU A 125 0.81 -11.76 2.38
C GLU A 125 1.52 -11.30 1.11
N MET A 126 1.89 -10.02 1.04
CA MET A 126 2.58 -9.46 -0.14
C MET A 126 4.10 -9.67 -0.10
N ASP A 127 4.69 -9.93 1.07
CA ASP A 127 6.13 -10.13 1.20
C ASP A 127 6.56 -11.43 0.52
N GLY A 128 7.51 -11.32 -0.42
CA GLY A 128 7.93 -12.46 -1.24
C GLY A 128 6.94 -12.91 -2.31
N MET A 129 5.86 -12.15 -2.57
CA MET A 129 4.91 -12.47 -3.64
C MET A 129 5.61 -12.49 -5.01
N GLU A 130 5.42 -13.58 -5.75
CA GLU A 130 5.90 -13.72 -7.14
C GLU A 130 4.76 -13.43 -8.12
N LEU A 131 5.02 -12.55 -9.09
CA LEU A 131 4.07 -12.21 -10.16
C LEU A 131 4.49 -12.92 -11.45
N ASN A 132 3.60 -13.78 -11.95
CA ASN A 132 3.73 -14.37 -13.28
C ASN A 132 3.14 -13.39 -14.30
N LEU A 133 4.01 -12.59 -14.91
CA LEU A 133 3.62 -11.72 -16.01
C LEU A 133 3.71 -12.54 -17.30
N GLU A 134 2.60 -12.67 -18.02
CA GLU A 134 2.60 -13.27 -19.36
C GLU A 134 3.47 -12.40 -20.28
N ALA A 135 4.33 -13.04 -21.08
CA ALA A 135 5.32 -12.39 -21.94
C ALA A 135 4.86 -12.35 -23.40
#